data_AF-A0A7X4BZZ1-F1
#
_entry.id   AF-A0A7X4BZZ1-F1
#
_cell.length_a   1.000
_cell.length_b   1.000
_cell.length_c   1.000
_cell.angle_alpha   90.00
_cell.angle_beta   90.00
_cell.angle_gamma   90.00
#
_symmetry.space_group_name_H-M   'P 1'
#
loop_
_entity.id
_entity.type
_entity.pdbx_description
1 polymer ?
#
loop_
_entity_poly.entity_id
_entity_poly.type
_entity_poly.pdbx_seq_one_letter_code
_entity_poly.pdbx_strand_id
1 'polypeptide(L)'
;MAAVPKLPPADLASAGGYAVQVGVYRSQKRARRQALAAADLLRGLPSGVYAGAWPMRASSGRKLYRARLAGFVEDDARRACADLRRKNHDCLVLLHRSGRKARA
;
A
#
# COMPACT_ATOMS: atom_id res chain seq x y z
N MET A 1 20.04 10.93 -26.80
CA MET A 1 18.56 11.13 -26.73
C MET A 1 17.91 9.82 -27.15
N ALA A 2 17.47 8.98 -26.22
CA ALA A 2 16.78 7.74 -26.52
C ALA A 2 15.30 7.89 -26.12
N ALA A 3 14.42 7.73 -27.11
CA ALA A 3 12.98 7.80 -26.95
C ALA A 3 12.50 6.68 -26.02
N VAL A 4 11.69 7.02 -25.02
CA VAL A 4 11.05 6.05 -24.13
C VAL A 4 9.88 5.42 -24.88
N PRO A 5 9.83 4.09 -25.08
CA PRO A 5 8.69 3.45 -25.71
C PRO A 5 7.45 3.61 -24.81
N LYS A 6 6.33 4.01 -25.41
CA LYS A 6 5.02 4.09 -24.77
C LYS A 6 4.45 2.67 -24.66
N LEU A 7 4.81 1.95 -23.59
CA LEU A 7 4.27 0.62 -23.32
C LEU A 7 2.75 0.69 -23.01
N PRO A 8 1.99 -0.34 -23.42
CA PRO A 8 0.58 -0.46 -23.08
C PRO A 8 0.38 -0.56 -21.55
N PRO A 9 -0.76 -0.10 -21.02
CA PRO A 9 -1.01 -0.04 -19.58
C PRO A 9 -1.14 -1.41 -18.87
N ALA A 10 -0.98 -2.52 -19.60
CA ALA A 10 -1.04 -3.88 -19.06
C ALA A 10 0.25 -4.30 -18.34
N ASP A 11 1.43 -3.82 -18.78
CA ASP A 11 2.72 -4.16 -18.16
C ASP A 11 3.03 -3.33 -16.90
N LEU A 12 2.31 -2.22 -16.69
CA LEU A 12 2.42 -1.43 -15.46
C LEU A 12 1.67 -2.06 -14.28
N ALA A 13 0.85 -3.09 -14.51
CA ALA A 13 0.30 -3.91 -13.43
C ALA A 13 1.38 -4.80 -12.78
N SER A 14 2.46 -5.10 -13.52
CA SER A 14 3.59 -5.91 -13.08
C SER A 14 4.71 -5.10 -12.40
N ALA A 15 4.68 -3.77 -12.51
CA ALA A 15 5.66 -2.88 -11.90
C ALA A 15 5.13 -2.26 -10.60
N GLY A 16 5.22 -3.00 -9.47
CA GLY A 16 5.18 -2.43 -8.11
C GLY A 16 4.06 -1.42 -7.84
N GLY A 17 2.83 -1.75 -8.21
CA GLY A 17 1.68 -0.85 -8.15
C GLY A 17 0.70 -1.15 -7.02
N TYR A 18 1.00 -2.08 -6.12
CA TYR A 18 0.08 -2.55 -5.10
C TYR A 18 0.51 -2.11 -3.69
N ALA A 19 -0.49 -1.96 -2.83
CA ALA A 19 -0.31 -1.75 -1.41
C ALA A 19 -1.28 -2.62 -0.61
N VAL A 20 -0.85 -3.00 0.58
CA VAL A 20 -1.69 -3.67 1.57
C VAL A 20 -2.04 -2.64 2.64
N GLN A 21 -3.33 -2.35 2.80
CA GLN A 21 -3.83 -1.52 3.87
C GLN A 21 -4.17 -2.38 5.08
N VAL A 22 -3.61 -2.00 6.23
CA VAL A 22 -3.73 -2.75 7.49
C VAL A 22 -4.54 -1.99 8.55
N GLY A 23 -5.00 -0.78 8.22
CA GLY A 23 -5.90 -0.03 9.09
C GLY A 23 -5.98 1.46 8.77
N VAL A 24 -6.86 2.13 9.50
CA VAL A 24 -7.09 3.58 9.43
C VAL A 24 -7.14 4.16 10.84
N TYR A 25 -6.37 5.21 11.09
CA TYR A 25 -6.22 5.80 12.42
C TYR A 25 -6.42 7.31 12.41
N ARG A 26 -6.80 7.87 13.56
CA ARG A 26 -6.90 9.33 13.75
C ARG A 26 -5.54 10.00 13.94
N SER A 27 -4.50 9.25 14.27
CA SER A 27 -3.16 9.76 14.54
C SER A 27 -2.16 9.19 13.54
N GLN A 28 -1.37 10.07 12.93
CA GLN A 28 -0.28 9.70 12.01
C GLN A 28 0.74 8.76 12.68
N LYS A 29 1.11 9.07 13.92
CA LYS A 29 2.08 8.27 14.69
C LYS A 29 1.55 6.86 14.94
N ARG A 30 0.26 6.72 15.30
CA ARG A 30 -0.38 5.40 15.46
C ARG A 30 -0.44 4.64 14.14
N ALA A 31 -0.85 5.30 13.05
CA ALA A 31 -0.89 4.66 11.73
C ALA A 31 0.49 4.16 11.29
N ARG A 32 1.53 4.98 11.46
CA ARG A 32 2.90 4.60 11.08
C ARG A 32 3.39 3.41 11.89
N ARG A 33 3.19 3.42 13.21
CA ARG A 33 3.56 2.29 14.07
C ARG A 33 2.82 1.02 13.69
N GLN A 34 1.53 1.10 13.38
CA GLN A 34 0.81 -0.09 12.94
C GLN A 34 1.33 -0.62 11.60
N ALA A 35 1.61 0.27 10.65
CA ALA A 35 2.15 -0.14 9.36
C ALA A 35 3.50 -0.86 9.54
N LEU A 36 4.37 -0.36 10.42
CA LEU A 36 5.64 -0.99 10.76
C LEU A 36 5.43 -2.34 11.47
N ALA A 37 4.55 -2.42 12.47
CA ALA A 37 4.25 -3.68 13.15
C ALA A 37 3.69 -4.73 12.18
N ALA A 38 2.85 -4.34 11.24
CA ALA A 38 2.37 -5.24 10.19
C ALA A 38 3.48 -5.68 9.24
N ALA A 39 4.46 -4.82 8.97
CA ALA A 39 5.65 -5.18 8.21
C ALA A 39 6.51 -6.20 8.96
N ASP A 40 6.71 -6.00 10.27
CA ASP A 40 7.49 -6.92 11.11
C ASP A 40 6.84 -8.31 11.23
N LEU A 41 5.50 -8.37 11.16
CA LEU A 41 4.75 -9.63 11.16
C LEU A 41 4.92 -10.43 9.86
N LEU A 42 5.28 -9.76 8.76
CA LEU A 42 5.53 -10.33 7.45
C LEU A 42 7.01 -10.68 7.33
N ARG A 43 7.33 -11.97 7.45
CA ARG A 43 8.70 -12.45 7.28
C ARG A 43 9.10 -12.33 5.80
N GLY A 44 10.19 -11.64 5.51
CA GLY A 44 10.75 -11.58 4.15
C GLY A 44 9.98 -10.67 3.20
N LEU A 45 9.65 -9.45 3.64
CA LEU A 45 9.14 -8.44 2.72
C LEU A 45 10.10 -8.23 1.53
N PRO A 46 9.59 -8.17 0.30
CA PRO A 46 10.43 -7.96 -0.87
C PRO A 46 11.11 -6.59 -0.82
N SER A 47 12.32 -6.54 -1.38
CA SER A 47 13.11 -5.31 -1.49
C SER A 47 12.31 -4.23 -2.23
N GLY A 48 12.14 -3.07 -1.60
CA GLY A 48 11.36 -1.95 -2.15
C GLY A 48 9.95 -1.79 -1.55
N VAL A 49 9.49 -2.73 -0.73
CA VAL A 49 8.30 -2.53 0.09
C VAL A 49 8.60 -1.58 1.25
N TYR A 50 7.74 -0.59 1.44
CA TYR A 50 7.85 0.35 2.54
C TYR A 50 6.51 0.51 3.28
N ALA A 51 6.59 0.54 4.60
CA ALA A 51 5.46 0.79 5.48
C ALA A 51 5.33 2.27 5.82
N GLY A 52 4.11 2.80 5.77
CA GLY A 52 3.86 4.22 5.95
C GLY A 52 2.44 4.58 6.36
N ALA A 53 2.26 5.86 6.64
CA ALA A 53 0.98 6.47 6.94
C ALA A 53 0.64 7.53 5.90
N TRP A 54 -0.47 7.34 5.18
CA TRP A 54 -0.95 8.30 4.20
C TRP A 54 -2.16 9.06 4.72
N PRO A 55 -2.18 10.39 4.62
CA PRO A 55 -3.35 11.16 5.02
C PRO A 55 -4.54 10.86 4.10
N MET A 56 -5.73 10.83 4.68
CA MET A 56 -7.00 10.80 3.98
C MET A 56 -7.97 11.75 4.69
N ARG A 57 -8.99 12.21 3.97
CA ARG A 57 -10.15 12.87 4.59
C ARG A 57 -11.28 11.86 4.66
N ALA A 58 -11.87 11.72 5.85
CA ALA A 58 -13.12 11.00 6.01
C ALA A 58 -14.26 11.81 5.37
N SER A 59 -15.36 11.15 5.03
CA SER A 59 -16.58 11.83 4.53
C SER A 59 -17.11 12.88 5.51
N SER A 60 -16.85 12.69 6.81
CA SER A 60 -17.17 13.66 7.88
C SER A 60 -16.22 14.87 7.94
N GLY A 61 -15.33 15.06 6.96
CA GLY A 61 -14.30 16.12 6.94
C GLY A 61 -13.08 15.88 7.85
N ARG A 62 -13.10 14.84 8.69
CA ARG A 62 -12.03 14.55 9.65
C ARG A 62 -10.77 14.01 8.97
N LYS A 63 -9.59 14.48 9.39
CA LYS A 63 -8.30 13.96 8.93
C LYS A 63 -8.04 12.60 9.57
N LEU A 64 -7.83 11.59 8.72
CA LEU A 64 -7.45 10.24 9.11
C LEU A 64 -6.15 9.86 8.40
N TYR A 65 -5.52 8.80 8.88
CA TYR A 65 -4.24 8.30 8.39
C TYR A 65 -4.36 6.81 8.12
N ARG A 66 -4.19 6.41 6.86
CA ARG A 66 -4.20 5.01 6.44
C ARG A 66 -2.82 4.40 6.68
N ALA A 67 -2.77 3.32 7.46
CA ALA A 67 -1.59 2.49 7.62
C ALA A 67 -1.50 1.54 6.43
N ARG A 68 -0.44 1.67 5.63
CA ARG A 68 -0.26 0.87 4.41
C ARG A 68 1.17 0.41 4.26
N LEU A 69 1.34 -0.72 3.60
CA LEU A 69 2.61 -1.22 3.06
C LEU A 69 2.52 -1.11 1.55
N ALA A 70 3.40 -0.34 0.92
CA ALA A 70 3.36 -0.05 -0.52
C ALA A 70 4.64 -0.50 -1.22
N GLY A 71 4.58 -0.68 -2.54
CA GLY A 71 5.71 -1.19 -3.33
C GLY A 71 5.64 -2.69 -3.60
N PHE A 72 4.48 -3.31 -3.39
CA PHE A 72 4.26 -4.70 -3.76
C PHE A 72 3.89 -4.83 -5.24
N VAL A 73 4.24 -5.97 -5.81
CA VAL A 73 3.54 -6.54 -6.98
C VAL A 73 2.27 -7.25 -6.51
N GLU A 74 1.35 -7.53 -7.44
CA GLU A 74 0.03 -8.07 -7.10
C GLU A 74 0.08 -9.34 -6.26
N ASP A 75 0.88 -10.31 -6.70
CA ASP A 75 1.01 -11.61 -6.04
C ASP A 75 1.57 -11.49 -4.63
N ASP A 76 2.60 -10.66 -4.44
CA ASP A 76 3.20 -10.44 -3.14
C ASP A 76 2.24 -9.70 -2.19
N ALA A 77 1.47 -8.74 -2.71
CA ALA A 77 0.45 -8.07 -1.90
C ALA A 77 -0.64 -9.04 -1.44
N ARG A 78 -1.08 -9.94 -2.32
CA ARG A 78 -2.06 -10.99 -2.00
C ARG A 78 -1.53 -11.97 -0.96
N ARG A 79 -0.28 -12.44 -1.12
CA ARG A 79 0.39 -13.31 -0.15
C ARG A 79 0.55 -12.62 1.20
N ALA A 80 1.08 -11.39 1.23
CA ALA A 80 1.23 -10.59 2.44
C ALA A 80 -0.12 -10.38 3.16
N CYS A 81 -1.18 -10.10 2.42
CA CYS A 81 -2.52 -9.96 3.00
C CYS A 81 -3.01 -11.31 3.59
N ALA A 82 -2.85 -12.42 2.87
CA ALA A 82 -3.21 -13.74 3.39
C ALA A 82 -2.45 -14.09 4.69
N ASP A 83 -1.16 -13.75 4.75
CA ASP A 83 -0.30 -13.99 5.92
C ASP A 83 -0.75 -13.17 7.13
N LEU A 84 -1.10 -11.89 6.91
CA LEU A 84 -1.65 -11.03 7.96
C LEU A 84 -3.00 -11.56 8.47
N ARG A 85 -3.88 -12.02 7.58
CA ARG A 85 -5.18 -12.60 7.98
C ARG A 85 -5.01 -13.85 8.84
N ARG A 86 -4.04 -14.71 8.53
CA ARG A 86 -3.70 -15.87 9.37
C ARG A 86 -3.21 -15.49 10.76
N LYS A 87 -2.71 -14.26 10.93
CA LYS A 87 -2.28 -13.68 12.21
C LYS A 87 -3.37 -12.81 12.87
N ASN A 88 -4.62 -12.93 12.43
CA ASN A 88 -5.77 -12.17 12.91
C ASN A 88 -5.64 -10.64 12.72
N HIS A 89 -4.91 -10.22 11.68
CA HIS A 89 -4.83 -8.83 11.26
C HIS A 89 -5.67 -8.57 10.01
N ASP A 90 -6.52 -7.55 10.08
CA ASP A 90 -7.25 -7.07 8.92
C ASP A 90 -6.29 -6.55 7.85
N CYS A 91 -6.53 -6.97 6.61
CA CYS A 91 -5.76 -6.51 5.47
C CYS A 91 -6.69 -6.29 4.27
N LEU A 92 -6.30 -5.32 3.45
CA LEU A 92 -6.97 -5.01 2.19
C LEU A 92 -5.91 -4.76 1.13
N VAL A 93 -5.87 -5.61 0.11
CA VAL A 93 -5.02 -5.37 -1.07
C VAL A 93 -5.66 -4.28 -1.91
N LEU A 94 -4.87 -3.27 -2.26
CA LEU A 94 -5.29 -2.10 -3.02
C LEU A 94 -4.26 -1.82 -4.11
N LEU A 95 -4.74 -1.29 -5.23
CA LEU A 95 -3.86 -0.71 -6.24
C LEU A 95 -3.35 0.64 -5.73
N HIS A 96 -2.06 0.69 -5.39
CA HIS A 96 -1.31 1.88 -4.99
C HIS A 96 -0.93 2.69 -6.21
N ARG A 97 -1.91 3.41 -6.75
CA ARG A 97 -1.72 4.30 -7.90
C ARG A 97 -1.06 5.59 -7.43
N SER A 98 0.24 5.55 -7.17
CA SER A 98 1.07 6.71 -6.80
C SER A 98 1.27 7.74 -7.92
N GLY A 99 0.44 7.72 -8.98
CA GLY A 99 0.66 8.53 -10.19
C GLY A 99 -0.55 8.93 -11.05
N ARG A 100 -1.83 8.74 -10.65
CA ARG A 100 -2.93 9.53 -11.28
C ARG A 100 -3.31 10.65 -10.34
N LYS A 101 -2.82 11.86 -10.61
CA LYS A 101 -3.67 13.04 -10.41
C LYS A 101 -4.97 12.73 -11.16
N ALA A 102 -6.08 12.66 -10.44
CA ALA A 102 -7.39 12.69 -11.07
C ALA A 102 -7.43 14.01 -11.84
N ARG A 103 -7.34 13.94 -13.17
CA ARG A 103 -7.64 15.08 -14.03
C ARG A 103 -9.14 15.31 -13.90
N ALA A 104 -9.49 16.37 -13.18
CA ALA A 104 -10.74 17.09 -13.41
C ALA A 104 -10.54 17.98 -14.64
#